data_AF-A0AAN7QLF4-F1
#
_entry.id   AF-A0AAN7QLF4-F1
#
_cell.length_a   1.000
_cell.length_b   1.000
_cell.length_c   1.000
_cell.angle_alpha   90.00
_cell.angle_beta   90.00
_cell.angle_gamma   90.00
#
_symmetry.space_group_name_H-M   'P 1'
#
loop_
_entity.id
_entity.type
_entity.pdbx_description
1 polymer ?
#
loop_
_entity_poly.entity_id
_entity_poly.type
_entity_poly.pdbx_seq_one_letter_code
_entity_poly.pdbx_strand_id
1 'polypeptide(L)'
;MLENDDAMLDWRDYFDHHTLPLSRRNLSRWPHHPTGYRQVIAEYSDQASLLAQKLLELISESLGLPRQSWWPSGVEDGNWVTVQPVPGAIIVMLADQTEIITNGVYRSAEHPAITNSNRARLSLATFHGPTKLKKVSPFPRLTSPHLPDRIP
;
A
#
# COMPACT_ATOMS: atom_id res chain seq x y z
N MET A 1 16.27 23.60 4.51
CA MET A 1 16.27 22.89 5.80
C MET A 1 17.71 22.52 6.06
N LEU A 2 18.26 22.85 7.23
CA LEU A 2 19.58 22.39 7.61
C LEU A 2 19.44 20.90 7.93
N GLU A 3 19.95 20.05 7.04
CA GLU A 3 19.98 18.61 7.26
C GLU A 3 20.94 18.31 8.42
N ASN A 4 20.51 17.44 9.32
CA ASN A 4 21.34 16.94 10.42
C ASN A 4 22.35 15.95 9.80
N ASP A 5 23.64 16.09 10.10
CA ASP A 5 24.72 15.31 9.44
C ASP A 5 24.58 13.77 9.62
N ASP A 6 23.73 13.32 10.54
CA ASP A 6 23.43 11.90 10.80
C ASP A 6 22.20 11.35 10.05
N ALA A 7 21.57 12.13 9.17
CA ALA A 7 20.38 11.69 8.43
C ALA A 7 20.75 10.67 7.34
N MET A 8 20.27 9.43 7.47
CA MET A 8 20.36 8.43 6.40
C MET A 8 19.37 8.77 5.29
N LEU A 9 19.89 9.00 4.08
CA LEU A 9 19.09 9.32 2.89
C LEU A 9 18.86 8.08 2.02
N ASP A 10 17.65 7.97 1.47
CA ASP A 10 17.31 6.93 0.50
C ASP A 10 17.95 7.22 -0.86
N TRP A 11 18.51 6.19 -1.51
CA TRP A 11 19.01 6.29 -2.88
C TRP A 11 17.86 6.23 -3.89
N ARG A 12 17.08 7.33 -3.99
CA ARG A 12 15.99 7.46 -4.95
C ARG A 12 15.65 8.91 -5.25
N ASP A 13 15.15 9.14 -6.45
CA ASP A 13 14.26 10.25 -6.73
C ASP A 13 12.81 9.75 -6.72
N TYR A 14 11.88 10.62 -6.35
CA TYR A 14 10.47 10.30 -6.42
C TYR A 14 9.65 11.51 -6.84
N PHE A 15 8.45 11.22 -7.31
CA PHE A 15 7.50 12.22 -7.69
C PHE A 15 6.09 11.70 -7.42
N ASP A 16 5.27 12.50 -6.76
CA ASP A 16 3.96 12.10 -6.27
C ASP A 16 2.88 13.11 -6.64
N HIS A 17 1.64 12.60 -6.71
CA HIS A 17 0.47 13.43 -6.83
C HIS A 17 -0.71 12.83 -6.09
N HIS A 18 -1.59 13.72 -5.64
CA HIS A 18 -2.93 13.32 -5.28
C HIS A 18 -3.77 13.04 -6.53
N THR A 19 -4.20 11.79 -6.68
CA THR A 19 -5.12 11.35 -7.73
C THR A 19 -6.56 11.34 -7.23
N LEU A 20 -6.79 11.14 -5.93
CA LEU A 20 -8.10 11.16 -5.28
C LEU A 20 -8.05 11.85 -3.90
N PRO A 21 -9.20 12.36 -3.41
CA PRO A 21 -10.46 12.58 -4.14
C PRO A 21 -10.28 13.57 -5.30
N LEU A 22 -11.23 13.64 -6.24
CA LEU A 22 -11.11 14.52 -7.42
C LEU A 22 -10.87 15.99 -7.06
N SER A 23 -11.36 16.45 -5.90
CA SER A 23 -11.09 17.79 -5.36
C SER A 23 -9.60 18.07 -5.08
N ARG A 24 -8.77 17.03 -4.95
CA ARG A 24 -7.31 17.13 -4.80
C ARG A 24 -6.55 16.81 -6.09
N ARG A 25 -7.23 16.34 -7.14
CA ARG A 25 -6.63 16.02 -8.44
C ARG A 25 -6.35 17.31 -9.21
N ASN A 26 -5.18 17.90 -8.97
CA ASN A 26 -4.78 19.14 -9.63
C ASN A 26 -3.84 18.86 -10.82
N LEU A 27 -4.43 18.74 -12.02
CA LEU A 27 -3.70 18.43 -13.25
C LEU A 27 -2.64 19.48 -13.62
N SER A 28 -2.78 20.75 -13.23
CA SER A 28 -1.79 21.78 -13.56
C SER A 28 -0.46 21.57 -12.86
N ARG A 29 -0.46 20.86 -11.73
CA ARG A 29 0.75 20.46 -10.99
C ARG A 29 1.40 19.19 -11.55
N TRP A 30 0.73 18.49 -12.46
CA TRP A 30 1.24 17.26 -13.05
C TRP A 30 2.14 17.60 -14.25
N PRO A 31 3.14 16.77 -14.59
CA PRO A 31 3.99 16.95 -15.75
C PRO A 31 3.17 17.11 -17.03
N HIS A 32 3.56 18.08 -17.84
CA HIS A 32 3.04 18.23 -19.21
C HIS A 32 3.78 17.31 -20.19
N HIS A 33 5.02 16.94 -19.87
CA HIS A 33 5.85 16.03 -20.65
C HIS A 33 6.15 14.76 -19.84
N PRO A 34 6.12 13.57 -20.48
CA PRO A 34 5.80 13.35 -21.89
C PRO A 34 4.33 13.66 -22.22
N THR A 35 4.05 13.98 -23.49
CA THR A 35 2.68 14.24 -23.96
C THR A 35 1.79 13.05 -23.62
N GLY A 36 0.61 13.32 -23.05
CA GLY A 36 -0.33 12.28 -22.62
C GLY A 36 -0.13 11.80 -21.19
N TYR A 37 0.96 12.17 -20.50
CA TYR A 37 1.23 11.75 -19.11
C TYR A 37 0.01 11.94 -18.19
N ARG A 38 -0.62 13.12 -18.24
CA ARG A 38 -1.74 13.44 -17.36
C ARG A 38 -2.97 12.57 -17.60
N GLN A 39 -3.26 12.28 -18.87
CA GLN A 39 -4.39 11.44 -19.24
C GLN A 39 -4.14 10.00 -18.80
N VAL A 40 -2.95 9.47 -19.09
CA VAL A 40 -2.57 8.09 -18.73
C VAL A 40 -2.59 7.90 -17.22
N ILE A 41 -2.02 8.83 -16.44
CA ILE A 41 -2.02 8.73 -14.98
C ILE A 41 -3.42 8.90 -14.39
N ALA A 42 -4.26 9.77 -14.96
CA ALA A 42 -5.64 9.91 -14.51
C ALA A 42 -6.41 8.60 -14.73
N GLU A 43 -6.35 8.04 -15.94
CA GLU A 43 -7.02 6.78 -16.29
C GLU A 43 -6.50 5.60 -15.47
N TYR A 44 -5.18 5.46 -15.35
CA TYR A 44 -4.56 4.46 -14.49
C TYR A 44 -5.05 4.59 -13.04
N SER A 45 -5.12 5.82 -12.51
CA SER A 45 -5.56 6.05 -11.13
C SER A 45 -7.03 5.70 -10.90
N ASP A 46 -7.88 5.89 -11.92
CA ASP A 46 -9.29 5.52 -11.86
C ASP A 46 -9.43 3.98 -11.87
N GLN A 47 -8.69 3.28 -12.73
CA GLN A 47 -8.67 1.82 -12.77
C GLN A 47 -8.06 1.21 -11.49
N ALA A 48 -6.99 1.79 -10.97
CA ALA A 48 -6.38 1.37 -9.70
C ALA A 48 -7.37 1.52 -8.54
N SER A 49 -8.18 2.59 -8.52
CA SER A 49 -9.23 2.78 -7.53
C SER A 49 -10.33 1.72 -7.62
N LEU A 50 -10.74 1.33 -8.84
CA LEU A 50 -11.72 0.26 -9.02
C LEU A 50 -11.17 -1.10 -8.54
N LEU A 51 -9.91 -1.39 -8.86
CA LEU A 51 -9.22 -2.59 -8.39
C LEU A 51 -9.14 -2.61 -6.85
N ALA A 52 -8.75 -1.50 -6.23
CA ALA A 52 -8.67 -1.38 -4.78
C ALA A 52 -10.04 -1.59 -4.10
N GLN A 53 -11.11 -1.01 -4.65
CA GLN A 53 -12.47 -1.23 -4.14
C GLN A 53 -12.86 -2.71 -4.19
N LYS A 54 -12.63 -3.37 -5.33
CA LYS A 54 -12.91 -4.81 -5.49
C LYS A 54 -12.10 -5.68 -4.52
N LEU A 55 -10.83 -5.34 -4.28
CA LEU A 55 -9.99 -6.08 -3.32
C LEU A 55 -10.47 -5.87 -1.87
N LEU A 56 -10.89 -4.66 -1.52
CA LEU A 56 -11.45 -4.36 -0.19
C LEU A 56 -12.78 -5.07 0.04
N GLU A 57 -13.63 -5.20 -0.99
CA GLU A 57 -14.85 -6.02 -0.91
C GLU A 57 -14.51 -7.49 -0.64
N LEU A 58 -13.57 -8.06 -1.38
CA LEU A 58 -13.11 -9.44 -1.16
C LEU A 58 -12.49 -9.66 0.22
N ILE A 59 -11.72 -8.69 0.72
CA ILE A 59 -11.20 -8.70 2.11
C ILE A 59 -12.35 -8.62 3.11
N SER A 60 -13.37 -7.79 2.87
CA SER A 60 -14.54 -7.70 3.75
C SER A 60 -15.32 -9.02 3.79
N GLU A 61 -15.46 -9.71 2.65
CA GLU A 61 -16.11 -11.02 2.55
C GLU A 61 -15.29 -12.11 3.26
N SER A 62 -13.96 -12.11 3.10
CA SER A 62 -13.08 -13.11 3.71
C SER A 62 -13.04 -13.05 5.24
N LEU A 63 -13.31 -11.88 5.84
CA LEU A 63 -13.40 -11.68 7.29
C LEU A 63 -14.62 -12.36 7.94
N GLY A 64 -15.48 -13.02 7.14
CA GLY A 64 -16.67 -13.73 7.61
C GLY A 64 -16.46 -15.14 8.18
N LEU A 65 -15.24 -15.66 8.41
CA LEU A 65 -14.99 -17.07 8.83
C LEU A 65 -13.68 -17.27 9.62
N PRO A 66 -13.54 -18.34 10.44
CA PRO A 66 -12.24 -18.87 10.83
C PRO A 66 -11.69 -19.80 9.72
N ARG A 67 -10.52 -19.47 9.17
CA ARG A 67 -9.66 -20.42 8.47
C ARG A 67 -8.25 -20.27 8.99
N GLN A 68 -7.79 -21.34 9.65
CA GLN A 68 -6.45 -21.52 10.19
C GLN A 68 -5.40 -21.27 9.10
N SER A 69 -4.35 -20.57 9.49
CA SER A 69 -3.08 -20.30 8.81
C SER A 69 -2.87 -21.07 7.51
N TRP A 70 -3.27 -20.47 6.39
CA TRP A 70 -2.92 -20.97 5.05
C TRP A 70 -1.75 -20.19 4.44
N TRP A 71 -1.19 -19.19 5.14
CA TRP A 71 0.18 -18.80 4.85
C TRP A 71 1.05 -20.01 5.21
N PRO A 72 1.82 -20.59 4.27
CA PRO A 72 2.81 -21.59 4.63
C PRO A 72 3.64 -20.97 5.75
N SER A 73 3.81 -21.71 6.84
CA SER A 73 4.64 -21.36 7.99
C SER A 73 6.12 -21.21 7.61
N GLY A 74 6.45 -20.30 6.70
CA GLY A 74 7.69 -20.36 5.92
C GLY A 74 8.20 -19.02 5.40
N VAL A 75 7.67 -17.90 5.89
CA VAL A 75 8.54 -16.72 6.05
C VAL A 75 8.83 -16.68 7.53
N GLU A 76 9.96 -17.27 7.93
CA GLU A 76 10.49 -17.06 9.27
C GLU A 76 10.65 -15.54 9.47
N ASP A 77 10.19 -15.04 10.61
CA ASP A 77 10.39 -13.65 11.00
C ASP A 77 11.89 -13.32 10.88
N GLY A 78 12.23 -12.35 10.04
CA GLY A 78 13.59 -11.87 9.83
C GLY A 78 14.28 -12.25 8.52
N ASN A 79 13.68 -13.11 7.68
CA ASN A 79 14.27 -13.45 6.37
C ASN A 79 13.65 -12.63 5.21
N TRP A 80 14.51 -11.89 4.49
CA TRP A 80 14.09 -11.12 3.31
C TRP A 80 13.84 -12.02 2.10
N VAL A 81 12.66 -11.90 1.49
CA VAL A 81 12.29 -12.62 0.26
C VAL A 81 12.28 -11.66 -0.92
N THR A 82 13.04 -11.99 -1.99
CA THR A 82 13.02 -11.21 -3.23
C THR A 82 11.80 -11.56 -4.07
N VAL A 83 10.92 -10.60 -4.31
CA VAL A 83 9.76 -10.76 -5.19
C VAL A 83 10.19 -10.53 -6.64
N GLN A 84 10.13 -11.57 -7.47
CA GLN A 84 10.42 -11.48 -8.89
C GLN A 84 9.24 -10.85 -9.66
N PRO A 85 9.46 -9.81 -10.49
CA PRO A 85 8.39 -9.22 -11.29
C PRO A 85 7.80 -10.24 -12.26
N VAL A 86 6.49 -10.47 -12.17
CA VAL A 86 5.74 -11.26 -13.15
C VAL A 86 5.21 -10.31 -14.24
N PRO A 87 5.55 -10.51 -15.53
CA PRO A 87 5.06 -9.66 -16.61
C PRO A 87 3.53 -9.57 -16.61
N GLY A 88 2.99 -8.34 -16.62
CA GLY A 88 1.56 -8.07 -16.60
C GLY A 88 0.89 -8.17 -15.22
N ALA A 89 1.63 -8.50 -14.16
CA ALA A 89 1.09 -8.54 -12.80
C ALA A 89 1.25 -7.21 -12.06
N ILE A 90 0.37 -6.98 -11.08
CA ILE A 90 0.46 -5.90 -10.09
C ILE A 90 0.73 -6.54 -8.74
N ILE A 91 1.68 -5.98 -7.99
CA ILE A 91 1.92 -6.37 -6.59
C ILE A 91 0.92 -5.61 -5.71
N VAL A 92 0.12 -6.34 -4.94
CA VAL A 92 -0.81 -5.78 -3.96
C VAL A 92 -0.22 -5.98 -2.57
N MET A 93 -0.19 -4.91 -1.78
CA MET A 93 0.36 -4.90 -0.43
C MET A 93 -0.70 -4.39 0.54
N LEU A 94 -0.84 -5.05 1.68
CA LEU A 94 -1.67 -4.59 2.77
C LEU A 94 -0.83 -3.67 3.66
N ALA A 95 -1.35 -2.48 3.92
CA ALA A 95 -0.70 -1.51 4.79
C ALA A 95 -1.25 -1.61 6.21
N ASP A 96 -0.56 -0.99 7.15
CA ASP A 96 -0.85 -1.00 8.59
C ASP A 96 -2.31 -0.68 8.91
N GLN A 97 -2.94 0.21 8.13
CA GLN A 97 -4.34 0.54 8.31
C GLN A 97 -5.27 -0.65 8.09
N THR A 98 -4.97 -1.52 7.12
CA THR A 98 -5.74 -2.75 6.89
C THR A 98 -5.50 -3.74 8.03
N GLU A 99 -4.27 -3.84 8.51
CA GLU A 99 -3.93 -4.69 9.65
C GLU A 99 -4.65 -4.24 10.93
N ILE A 100 -4.65 -2.94 11.26
CA ILE A 100 -5.41 -2.38 12.39
C ILE A 100 -6.91 -2.66 12.24
N ILE A 101 -7.49 -2.32 11.08
CA ILE A 101 -8.93 -2.49 10.83
C ILE A 101 -9.36 -3.95 10.97
N THR A 102 -8.48 -4.89 10.65
CA THR A 102 -8.72 -6.33 10.70
C THR A 102 -8.31 -6.98 12.02
N ASN A 103 -7.91 -6.19 13.02
CA ASN A 103 -7.39 -6.67 14.31
C ASN A 103 -6.25 -7.72 14.14
N GLY A 104 -5.35 -7.49 13.18
CA GLY A 104 -4.21 -8.36 12.89
C GLY A 104 -4.55 -9.68 12.18
N VAL A 105 -5.76 -9.86 11.65
CA VAL A 105 -6.08 -11.01 10.77
C VAL A 105 -5.26 -10.94 9.48
N TYR A 106 -5.16 -9.75 8.91
CA TYR A 106 -4.25 -9.46 7.81
C TYR A 106 -3.03 -8.70 8.35
N ARG A 107 -1.84 -9.08 7.90
CA ARG A 107 -0.58 -8.46 8.31
C ARG A 107 -0.04 -7.52 7.24
N SER A 108 0.47 -6.38 7.69
CA SER A 108 1.34 -5.50 6.93
C SER A 108 2.74 -6.10 6.91
N ALA A 109 3.42 -6.03 5.77
CA ALA A 109 4.76 -6.58 5.60
C ALA A 109 5.77 -5.48 5.36
N GLU A 110 6.94 -5.58 5.99
CA GLU A 110 8.09 -4.74 5.67
C GLU A 110 8.62 -5.07 4.26
N HIS A 111 9.03 -4.04 3.51
CA HIS A 111 9.37 -4.19 2.10
C HIS A 111 10.38 -3.14 1.58
N PRO A 112 11.67 -3.31 1.86
CA PRO A 112 12.70 -2.41 1.34
C PRO A 112 12.87 -2.57 -0.18
N ALA A 113 13.15 -1.47 -0.87
CA ALA A 113 13.57 -1.48 -2.26
C ALA A 113 15.10 -1.45 -2.33
N ILE A 114 15.70 -2.58 -2.72
CA ILE A 114 17.16 -2.71 -2.83
C ILE A 114 17.63 -2.13 -4.18
N THR A 115 18.68 -1.32 -4.16
CA THR A 115 19.31 -0.74 -5.35
C THR A 115 20.40 -1.65 -5.90
N ASN A 116 20.84 -1.38 -7.12
CA ASN A 116 21.98 -2.05 -7.73
C ASN A 116 22.75 -1.06 -8.62
N SER A 117 24.02 -1.35 -8.90
CA SER A 117 24.89 -0.52 -9.75
C SER A 117 24.71 -0.74 -11.26
N ASN A 118 23.96 -1.77 -11.66
CA ASN A 118 23.93 -2.24 -13.05
C ASN A 118 22.79 -1.63 -13.86
N ARG A 119 21.65 -1.31 -13.23
CA ARG A 119 20.44 -0.88 -13.94
C ARG A 119 19.53 -0.02 -13.05
N ALA A 120 19.07 1.10 -13.62
CA ALA A 120 18.01 1.91 -13.04
C ALA A 120 16.67 1.16 -13.00
N ARG A 121 15.92 1.34 -11.91
CA ARG A 121 14.58 0.76 -11.70
C ARG A 121 13.56 1.88 -11.55
N LEU A 122 12.46 1.78 -12.30
CA LEU A 122 11.29 2.63 -12.13
C LEU A 122 10.14 1.80 -11.55
N SER A 123 9.40 2.36 -10.59
CA SER A 123 8.18 1.77 -10.05
C SER A 123 7.12 2.83 -9.82
N LEU A 124 5.86 2.46 -9.97
CA LEU A 124 4.70 3.28 -9.65
C LEU A 124 3.93 2.62 -8.51
N ALA A 125 3.80 3.32 -7.39
CA ALA A 125 2.99 2.88 -6.26
C ALA A 125 1.71 3.72 -6.19
N THR A 126 0.58 3.09 -5.87
CA THR A 126 -0.70 3.77 -5.66
C THR A 126 -1.29 3.34 -4.33
N PHE A 127 -1.59 4.33 -3.48
CA PHE A 127 -2.02 4.10 -2.10
C PHE A 127 -3.51 4.40 -1.96
N HIS A 128 -4.27 3.43 -1.44
CA HIS A 128 -5.69 3.55 -1.17
C HIS A 128 -5.92 3.38 0.33
N GLY A 129 -6.42 4.41 0.98
CA GLY A 129 -6.63 4.43 2.43
C GLY A 129 -7.78 5.35 2.83
N PRO A 130 -8.20 5.29 4.10
CA PRO A 130 -9.24 6.15 4.64
C PRO A 130 -8.78 7.61 4.62
N THR A 131 -9.77 8.51 4.65
CA THR A 131 -9.51 9.94 4.80
C THR A 131 -8.69 10.21 6.06
N LYS A 132 -7.72 11.12 6.00
CA LYS A 132 -6.87 11.53 7.15
C LYS A 132 -7.64 12.04 8.37
N LEU A 133 -8.95 12.32 8.23
CA LEU A 133 -9.84 12.79 9.30
C LEU A 133 -10.47 11.65 10.11
N LYS A 134 -10.37 10.39 9.66
CA LYS A 134 -10.95 9.26 10.36
C LYS A 134 -9.91 8.58 11.24
N LYS A 135 -10.26 8.38 12.50
CA LYS A 135 -9.54 7.47 13.39
C LYS A 135 -9.63 6.07 12.80
N VAL A 136 -8.47 5.42 12.65
CA VAL A 136 -8.38 4.01 12.28
C VAL A 136 -8.40 3.20 13.56
N SER A 137 -9.27 2.19 13.61
CA SER A 137 -9.40 1.23 14.72
C SER A 137 -9.96 -0.07 14.17
N PRO A 138 -9.87 -1.18 14.90
CA PRO A 138 -10.49 -2.43 14.45
C PRO A 138 -11.98 -2.29 14.19
N PHE A 139 -12.49 -3.11 13.27
CA PHE A 139 -13.92 -3.28 13.12
C PHE A 139 -14.54 -3.84 14.41
N PRO A 140 -15.66 -3.31 14.92
CA PRO A 140 -16.28 -3.77 16.17
C PRO A 140 -16.63 -5.25 16.22
N ARG A 141 -16.83 -5.91 15.06
CA ARG A 141 -17.09 -7.36 14.99
C ARG A 141 -15.84 -8.22 15.17
N LEU A 142 -14.66 -7.61 15.07
CA LEU A 142 -13.35 -8.26 15.23
C LEU A 142 -12.74 -7.98 16.61
N THR A 143 -13.51 -7.36 17.51
CA THR A 143 -13.15 -7.12 18.91
C THR A 143 -14.24 -7.64 19.85
N SER A 144 -13.84 -8.18 21.01
CA SER A 144 -14.74 -8.62 22.07
C SER A 144 -13.98 -8.71 23.40
N PRO A 145 -14.64 -8.89 24.56
CA PRO A 145 -13.93 -9.12 25.83
C PRO A 145 -12.95 -10.31 25.80
N HIS A 146 -13.20 -11.30 24.95
CA HIS A 146 -12.32 -12.48 24.77
C HIS A 146 -11.34 -12.34 23.59
N LEU A 147 -11.44 -11.23 22.83
CA LEU A 147 -10.58 -10.88 21.72
C LEU A 147 -10.29 -9.38 21.79
N PRO A 148 -9.34 -8.96 22.65
CA PRO A 148 -9.00 -7.55 22.81
C PRO A 148 -8.37 -6.99 21.54
N ASP A 149 -8.21 -5.67 21.53
CA ASP A 149 -7.47 -4.97 20.49
C ASP A 149 -6.01 -5.46 20.48
N ARG A 150 -5.55 -5.99 19.35
CA ARG A 150 -4.22 -6.61 19.22
C ARG A 150 -3.16 -5.62 18.78
N ILE A 151 -3.56 -4.46 18.26
CA ILE A 151 -2.67 -3.48 17.66
C ILE A 151 -2.89 -2.14 18.38
N PRO A 152 -1.90 -1.66 19.15
CA PRO A 152 -2.02 -0.45 19.96
C PRO A 152 -2.10 0.85 19.15
#